data_AF-A0A850SXZ9-F1
#
_entry.id   AF-A0A850SXZ9-F1
#
_cell.length_a   1.000
_cell.length_b   1.000
_cell.length_c   1.000
_cell.angle_alpha   90.00
_cell.angle_beta   90.00
_cell.angle_gamma   90.00
#
_symmetry.space_group_name_H-M   'P 1'
#
loop_
_entity.id
_entity.type
_entity.pdbx_description
1 polymer ?
#
loop_
_entity_poly.entity_id
_entity_poly.type
_entity_poly.pdbx_seq_one_letter_code
_entity_poly.pdbx_strand_id
1 'polypeptide(L)'
;MSTRKRTIAIYPGSFDPLTNGHLDVIRRAQEIFDHVAVGVLYNASKRSPLFSPEERISIIKECFEDPLVELDPARIEVETFDGLLVEYARIKNAVAIIRGMRALSDFESEFQMALMNRKLNREVQSVFLMTGSRWIFTSSSIIKEVARYGGDISDMVPKPVERRVKEKLAQTGRPGVNAE
;
A
#
# COMPACT_ATOMS: atom_id res chain seq x y z
N MET A 1 0.04 -28.49 24.63
CA MET A 1 0.03 -27.90 23.27
C MET A 1 0.55 -26.48 23.39
N SER A 2 1.68 -26.15 22.76
CA SER A 2 2.21 -24.78 22.75
C SER A 2 1.37 -23.96 21.76
N THR A 3 0.63 -22.96 22.26
CA THR A 3 -0.05 -21.99 21.41
C THR A 3 0.99 -21.15 20.70
N ARG A 4 1.16 -21.36 19.38
CA ARG A 4 2.06 -20.55 18.56
C ARG A 4 1.65 -19.08 18.72
N LYS A 5 2.63 -18.22 19.04
CA LYS A 5 2.41 -16.77 19.16
C LYS A 5 1.89 -16.25 17.81
N ARG A 6 0.77 -15.50 17.86
CA ARG A 6 0.17 -14.85 16.68
C ARG A 6 1.21 -13.95 16.01
N THR A 7 1.36 -14.08 14.71
CA THR A 7 2.30 -13.33 13.88
C THR A 7 1.62 -12.13 13.22
N ILE A 8 2.14 -10.94 13.48
CA ILE A 8 1.67 -9.68 12.91
C ILE A 8 2.74 -9.17 11.96
N ALA A 9 2.34 -8.77 10.76
CA ALA A 9 3.23 -8.09 9.82
C ALA A 9 2.66 -6.75 9.41
N ILE A 10 3.52 -5.75 9.25
CA ILE A 10 3.13 -4.43 8.76
C ILE A 10 3.44 -4.34 7.27
N TYR A 11 2.48 -3.92 6.48
CA TYR A 11 2.67 -3.52 5.09
C TYR A 11 2.56 -2.00 4.98
N PRO A 12 3.68 -1.26 5.02
CA PRO A 12 3.66 0.19 4.99
C PRO A 12 3.73 0.70 3.55
N GLY A 13 3.02 1.80 3.28
CA GLY A 13 3.02 2.42 1.97
C GLY A 13 2.32 3.77 1.95
N SER A 14 2.54 4.55 0.90
CA SER A 14 1.76 5.79 0.74
C SER A 14 0.33 5.51 0.28
N PHE A 15 0.08 4.42 -0.45
CA PHE A 15 -1.24 4.02 -0.95
C PHE A 15 -2.06 5.20 -1.54
N ASP A 16 -1.45 5.95 -2.45
CA ASP A 16 -2.02 7.18 -3.03
C ASP A 16 -2.21 7.07 -4.56
N PRO A 17 -3.15 6.24 -5.05
CA PRO A 17 -4.06 5.39 -4.28
C PRO A 17 -3.54 3.94 -4.09
N LEU A 18 -4.30 3.13 -3.35
CA LEU A 18 -4.22 1.66 -3.35
C LEU A 18 -4.44 1.12 -4.78
N THR A 19 -3.82 -0.02 -5.12
CA THR A 19 -3.86 -0.61 -6.47
C THR A 19 -4.04 -2.12 -6.37
N ASN A 20 -4.36 -2.78 -7.48
CA ASN A 20 -4.48 -4.24 -7.52
C ASN A 20 -3.14 -4.95 -7.20
N GLY A 21 -2.00 -4.32 -7.52
CA GLY A 21 -0.69 -4.79 -7.08
C GLY A 21 -0.50 -4.75 -5.56
N HIS A 22 -1.01 -3.71 -4.89
CA HIS A 22 -0.98 -3.66 -3.42
C HIS A 22 -1.89 -4.74 -2.80
N LEU A 23 -3.08 -4.97 -3.36
CA LEU A 23 -3.99 -6.04 -2.91
C LEU A 23 -3.35 -7.42 -3.04
N ASP A 24 -2.64 -7.69 -4.15
CA ASP A 24 -1.92 -8.97 -4.33
C ASP A 24 -0.87 -9.21 -3.23
N VAL A 25 -0.14 -8.16 -2.85
CA VAL A 25 0.84 -8.24 -1.75
C VAL A 25 0.15 -8.50 -0.40
N ILE A 26 -0.96 -7.82 -0.13
CA ILE A 26 -1.73 -8.01 1.11
C ILE A 26 -2.28 -9.43 1.18
N ARG A 27 -2.87 -9.94 0.09
CA ARG A 27 -3.42 -11.29 -0.01
C ARG A 27 -2.37 -12.35 0.31
N ARG A 28 -1.20 -12.24 -0.33
CA ARG A 28 -0.09 -13.16 -0.10
C ARG A 28 0.53 -13.02 1.28
N ALA A 29 0.50 -11.84 1.87
CA ALA A 29 0.89 -11.65 3.26
C ALA A 29 -0.04 -12.39 4.23
N GLN A 30 -1.35 -12.47 3.95
CA GLN A 30 -2.30 -13.25 4.75
C GLN A 30 -2.07 -14.77 4.65
N GLU A 31 -1.38 -15.25 3.61
CA GLU A 31 -0.97 -16.66 3.53
C GLU A 31 0.22 -16.97 4.47
N ILE A 32 0.98 -15.94 4.87
CA ILE A 32 2.23 -16.07 5.64
C ILE A 32 2.04 -15.69 7.12
N PHE A 33 1.23 -14.66 7.39
CA PHE A 33 1.07 -14.05 8.71
C PHE A 33 -0.38 -14.14 9.18
N ASP A 34 -0.57 -14.30 10.48
CA ASP A 34 -1.92 -14.39 11.07
C ASP A 34 -2.70 -13.07 10.91
N HIS A 35 -2.00 -11.92 10.95
CA HIS A 35 -2.59 -10.59 10.81
C HIS A 35 -1.68 -9.66 10.00
N VAL A 36 -2.29 -8.85 9.13
CA VAL A 36 -1.59 -7.83 8.33
C VAL A 36 -2.06 -6.43 8.74
N ALA A 37 -1.12 -5.56 9.09
CA ALA A 37 -1.37 -4.15 9.40
C ALA A 37 -0.96 -3.28 8.22
N VAL A 38 -1.93 -2.70 7.52
CA VAL A 38 -1.70 -1.79 6.40
C VAL A 38 -1.42 -0.39 6.95
N GLY A 39 -0.14 -0.02 6.97
CA GLY A 39 0.34 1.25 7.53
C GLY A 39 0.38 2.36 6.47
N VAL A 40 -0.59 3.25 6.48
CA VAL A 40 -0.65 4.42 5.60
C VAL A 40 0.33 5.47 6.08
N LEU A 41 1.36 5.75 5.28
CA LEU A 41 2.41 6.71 5.65
C LEU A 41 1.95 8.15 5.45
N TYR A 42 2.21 8.99 6.45
CA TYR A 42 2.20 10.45 6.29
C TYR A 42 3.46 10.88 5.53
N ASN A 43 3.38 10.89 4.20
CA ASN A 43 4.56 11.16 3.39
C ASN A 43 4.72 12.67 3.12
N ALA A 44 5.27 13.41 4.09
CA ALA A 44 5.53 14.85 3.99
C ALA A 44 6.49 15.21 2.82
N SER A 45 7.28 14.26 2.34
CA SER A 45 8.24 14.48 1.24
C SER A 45 7.63 14.41 -0.16
N LYS A 46 6.44 13.82 -0.33
CA LYS A 46 5.77 13.76 -1.63
C LYS A 46 5.05 15.08 -1.92
N ARG A 47 5.52 15.79 -2.96
CA ARG A 47 4.84 16.98 -3.49
C ARG A 47 3.43 16.59 -3.96
N SER A 48 2.41 17.13 -3.28
CA SER A 48 0.98 17.02 -3.62
C SER A 48 0.42 15.59 -3.73
N PRO A 49 0.14 14.91 -2.60
CA PRO A 49 -0.66 13.68 -2.63
C PRO A 49 -2.06 13.96 -3.21
N LEU A 50 -2.65 12.99 -3.92
CA LEU A 50 -4.01 13.14 -4.45
C LEU A 50 -5.03 13.07 -3.32
N PHE A 51 -4.79 12.19 -2.35
CA PHE A 51 -5.65 11.97 -1.20
C PHE A 51 -4.94 12.28 0.12
N SER A 52 -5.67 12.85 1.07
CA SER A 52 -5.20 12.97 2.46
C SER A 52 -4.98 11.58 3.08
N PRO A 53 -4.20 11.45 4.17
CA PRO A 53 -4.09 10.17 4.90
C PRO A 53 -5.45 9.56 5.27
N GLU A 54 -6.38 10.40 5.72
CA GLU A 54 -7.72 9.99 6.15
C GLU A 54 -8.55 9.48 4.97
N GLU A 55 -8.49 10.19 3.83
CA GLU A 55 -9.12 9.74 2.59
C GLU A 55 -8.54 8.38 2.15
N ARG A 56 -7.22 8.20 2.22
CA ARG A 56 -6.57 6.93 1.85
C ARG A 56 -7.02 5.79 2.75
N ILE A 57 -7.05 5.98 4.06
CA ILE A 57 -7.56 4.97 5.00
C ILE A 57 -9.02 4.62 4.68
N SER A 58 -9.87 5.63 4.47
CA SER A 58 -11.28 5.42 4.14
C SER A 58 -11.46 4.62 2.85
N ILE A 59 -10.70 4.96 1.79
CA ILE A 59 -10.74 4.26 0.51
C ILE A 59 -10.27 2.81 0.66
N ILE A 60 -9.18 2.56 1.41
CA ILE A 60 -8.66 1.21 1.63
C ILE A 60 -9.68 0.36 2.38
N LYS A 61 -10.32 0.91 3.43
CA LYS A 61 -11.38 0.19 4.18
C LYS A 61 -12.54 -0.18 3.26
N GLU A 62 -13.00 0.75 2.42
CA GLU A 62 -14.05 0.49 1.44
C GLU A 62 -13.64 -0.63 0.45
N CYS A 63 -12.37 -0.69 0.05
CA CYS A 63 -11.87 -1.78 -0.80
C CYS A 63 -11.96 -3.16 -0.12
N PHE A 64 -11.77 -3.22 1.20
CA PHE A 64 -11.82 -4.50 1.93
C PHE A 64 -13.25 -4.96 2.25
N GLU A 65 -14.23 -4.09 2.06
CA GLU A 65 -15.65 -4.43 2.14
C GLU A 65 -16.21 -4.90 0.79
N ASP A 66 -15.49 -4.70 -0.31
CA ASP A 66 -15.91 -5.14 -1.65
C ASP A 66 -15.84 -6.68 -1.75
N PRO A 67 -16.96 -7.37 -2.03
CA PRO A 67 -16.99 -8.83 -2.14
C PRO A 67 -16.14 -9.39 -3.30
N LEU A 68 -15.72 -8.55 -4.24
CA LEU A 68 -14.82 -8.93 -5.33
C LEU A 68 -13.34 -8.93 -4.91
N VAL A 69 -13.02 -8.42 -3.72
CA VAL A 69 -11.66 -8.42 -3.19
C VAL A 69 -11.45 -9.69 -2.37
N GLU A 70 -10.63 -10.59 -2.92
CA GLU A 70 -10.29 -11.89 -2.31
C GLU A 70 -9.29 -11.73 -1.15
N LEU A 71 -9.78 -11.23 -0.01
CA LEU A 71 -9.04 -11.04 1.24
C LEU A 71 -9.92 -11.45 2.43
N ASP A 72 -9.29 -11.77 3.57
CA ASP A 72 -10.01 -11.89 4.84
C ASP A 72 -9.93 -10.55 5.61
N PRO A 73 -10.98 -9.70 5.59
CA PRO A 73 -10.95 -8.40 6.25
C PRO A 73 -10.79 -8.51 7.78
N ALA A 74 -11.16 -9.64 8.39
CA ALA A 74 -11.00 -9.84 9.85
C ALA A 74 -9.52 -10.00 10.27
N ARG A 75 -8.63 -10.22 9.31
CA ARG A 75 -7.17 -10.37 9.52
C ARG A 75 -6.39 -9.15 9.03
N ILE A 76 -7.06 -8.03 8.79
CA ILE A 76 -6.46 -6.80 8.29
C ILE A 76 -6.83 -5.61 9.20
N GLU A 77 -5.84 -4.80 9.56
CA GLU A 77 -6.07 -3.47 10.14
C GLU A 77 -5.51 -2.41 9.18
N VAL A 78 -6.16 -1.23 9.16
CA VAL A 78 -5.71 -0.10 8.34
C VAL A 78 -5.58 1.11 9.25
N GLU A 79 -4.37 1.62 9.36
CA GLU A 79 -4.03 2.72 10.25
C GLU A 79 -3.01 3.65 9.62
N THR A 80 -2.94 4.87 10.12
CA THR A 80 -1.79 5.76 9.92
C THR A 80 -0.93 5.75 11.16
N PHE A 81 0.35 6.03 10.98
CA PHE A 81 1.26 6.28 12.08
C PHE A 81 2.19 7.43 11.73
N ASP A 82 2.74 8.05 12.76
CA ASP A 82 3.78 9.06 12.63
C ASP A 82 5.09 8.53 13.23
N GLY A 83 6.22 9.08 12.77
CA GLY A 83 7.55 8.66 13.20
C GLY A 83 8.10 7.44 12.47
N LEU A 84 9.02 6.73 13.14
CA LEU A 84 9.79 5.64 12.54
C LEU A 84 8.97 4.36 12.40
N LEU A 85 8.92 3.81 11.19
CA LEU A 85 8.25 2.54 10.88
C LEU A 85 8.67 1.38 11.80
N VAL A 86 9.96 1.30 12.13
CA VAL A 86 10.50 0.26 13.00
C VAL A 86 9.99 0.37 14.44
N GLU A 87 9.69 1.59 14.90
CA GLU A 87 9.14 1.84 16.22
C GLU A 87 7.63 1.53 16.23
N TYR A 88 6.92 1.89 15.16
CA TYR A 88 5.54 1.45 14.97
C TYR A 88 5.43 -0.09 14.96
N ALA A 89 6.38 -0.78 14.31
CA ALA A 89 6.46 -2.24 14.33
C ALA A 89 6.66 -2.80 15.74
N ARG A 90 7.49 -2.16 16.56
CA ARG A 90 7.68 -2.52 17.96
C ARG A 90 6.38 -2.37 18.76
N ILE A 91 5.68 -1.23 18.62
CA ILE A 91 4.40 -0.95 19.32
C ILE A 91 3.34 -1.99 18.96
N LYS A 92 3.25 -2.37 17.69
CA LYS A 92 2.30 -3.39 17.20
C LYS A 92 2.72 -4.82 17.52
N ASN A 93 3.87 -5.04 18.16
CA ASN A 93 4.46 -6.36 18.35
C ASN A 93 4.59 -7.14 17.02
N ALA A 94 4.84 -6.41 15.93
CA ALA A 94 4.99 -6.98 14.61
C ALA A 94 6.32 -7.71 14.49
N VAL A 95 6.29 -8.89 13.86
CA VAL A 95 7.48 -9.70 13.62
C VAL A 95 8.11 -9.40 12.25
N ALA A 96 7.36 -8.73 11.37
CA ALA A 96 7.79 -8.44 10.02
C ALA A 96 7.29 -7.09 9.48
N ILE A 97 8.11 -6.49 8.61
CA ILE A 97 7.76 -5.39 7.71
C ILE A 97 7.79 -5.95 6.29
N ILE A 98 6.65 -5.93 5.61
CA ILE A 98 6.47 -6.41 4.25
C ILE A 98 6.79 -5.29 3.27
N ARG A 99 7.49 -5.59 2.18
CA ARG A 99 7.69 -4.69 1.04
C ARG A 99 7.39 -5.41 -0.26
N GLY A 100 6.61 -4.76 -1.12
CA GLY A 100 6.35 -5.25 -2.47
C GLY A 100 7.48 -4.81 -3.40
N MET A 101 8.05 -5.74 -4.17
CA MET A 101 9.07 -5.42 -5.18
C MET A 101 8.52 -5.67 -6.57
N ARG A 102 8.65 -4.71 -7.49
CA ARG A 102 8.18 -4.88 -8.87
C ARG A 102 9.36 -5.05 -9.81
N ALA A 103 10.35 -4.18 -9.69
CA ALA A 103 11.55 -4.20 -10.53
C ALA A 103 12.81 -4.12 -9.66
N LEU A 104 13.95 -4.44 -10.27
CA LEU A 104 15.27 -4.30 -9.64
C LEU A 104 15.54 -2.87 -9.14
N SER A 105 14.96 -1.85 -9.79
CA SER A 105 15.10 -0.45 -9.39
C SER A 105 14.47 -0.14 -8.03
N ASP A 106 13.41 -0.87 -7.63
CA ASP A 106 12.83 -0.71 -6.30
C ASP A 106 13.80 -1.28 -5.23
N PHE A 107 14.51 -2.38 -5.56
CA PHE A 107 15.30 -3.16 -4.62
C PHE A 107 16.36 -2.35 -3.87
N GLU A 108 17.10 -1.46 -4.52
CA GLU A 108 18.21 -0.74 -3.89
C GLU A 108 17.73 0.10 -2.69
N SER A 109 16.71 0.94 -2.92
CA SER A 109 16.15 1.79 -1.87
C SER A 109 15.53 0.97 -0.73
N GLU A 110 14.89 -0.13 -1.09
CA GLU A 110 14.19 -1.01 -0.16
C GLU A 110 15.16 -1.84 0.68
N PHE A 111 16.25 -2.28 0.07
CA PHE A 111 17.34 -3.00 0.73
C PHE A 111 18.05 -2.10 1.74
N GLN A 112 18.35 -0.86 1.37
CA GLN A 112 18.94 0.12 2.29
C GLN A 112 18.04 0.36 3.52
N MET A 113 16.73 0.56 3.30
CA MET A 113 15.78 0.73 4.41
C MET A 113 15.68 -0.51 5.28
N ALA A 114 15.69 -1.71 4.71
CA ALA A 114 15.67 -2.95 5.47
C ALA A 114 16.90 -3.11 6.37
N LEU A 115 18.10 -2.77 5.88
CA LEU A 115 19.31 -2.77 6.68
C LEU A 115 19.25 -1.74 7.81
N MET A 116 18.71 -0.55 7.53
CA MET A 116 18.52 0.49 8.56
C MET A 116 17.54 0.04 9.64
N ASN A 117 16.38 -0.50 9.25
CA ASN A 117 15.39 -1.04 10.19
C ASN A 117 16.00 -2.15 11.06
N ARG A 118 16.76 -3.08 10.46
CA ARG A 118 17.46 -4.14 11.19
C ARG A 118 18.48 -3.61 12.20
N LYS A 119 19.16 -2.51 11.86
CA LYS A 119 20.12 -1.86 12.77
C LYS A 119 19.39 -1.24 13.97
N LEU A 120 18.22 -0.65 13.75
CA LEU A 120 17.40 -0.01 14.79
C LEU A 120 16.64 -1.02 15.65
N ASN A 121 16.16 -2.11 15.07
CA ASN A 121 15.49 -3.20 15.78
C ASN A 121 15.78 -4.54 15.09
N ARG A 122 16.44 -5.45 15.81
CA ARG A 122 16.84 -6.76 15.27
C ARG A 122 15.73 -7.81 15.34
N GLU A 123 14.65 -7.54 16.08
CA GLU A 123 13.53 -8.47 16.27
C GLU A 123 12.55 -8.45 15.10
N VAL A 124 12.48 -7.34 14.37
CA VAL A 124 11.59 -7.16 13.21
C VAL A 124 12.32 -7.55 11.92
N GLN A 125 11.78 -8.51 11.18
CA GLN A 125 12.33 -8.93 9.89
C GLN A 125 11.78 -8.07 8.74
N SER A 126 12.59 -7.80 7.72
CA SER A 126 12.07 -7.28 6.44
C SER A 126 11.76 -8.44 5.51
N VAL A 127 10.55 -8.47 4.97
CA VAL A 127 10.06 -9.52 4.07
C VAL A 127 9.70 -8.91 2.73
N PHE A 128 10.38 -9.36 1.68
CA PHE A 128 10.16 -8.89 0.32
C PHE A 128 9.28 -9.86 -0.44
N LEU A 129 8.15 -9.36 -0.94
CA LEU A 129 7.26 -10.11 -1.82
C LEU A 129 7.37 -9.54 -3.23
N MET A 130 7.82 -10.35 -4.19
CA MET A 130 7.78 -10.00 -5.60
C MET A 130 6.34 -9.82 -6.04
N THR A 131 5.97 -8.68 -6.59
CA THR A 131 4.59 -8.40 -7.05
C THR A 131 4.24 -9.35 -8.20
N GLY A 132 3.00 -9.85 -8.28
CA GLY A 132 2.56 -10.67 -9.41
C GLY A 132 2.88 -10.02 -10.76
N SER A 133 3.28 -10.82 -11.75
CA SER A 133 3.74 -10.34 -13.07
C SER A 133 2.72 -9.44 -13.78
N ARG A 134 1.42 -9.70 -13.58
CA ARG A 134 0.31 -8.87 -14.07
C ARG A 134 0.36 -7.41 -13.59
N TRP A 135 1.03 -7.13 -12.47
CA TRP A 135 1.02 -5.81 -11.82
C TRP A 135 2.35 -5.09 -11.91
N ILE A 136 3.36 -5.64 -12.61
CA ILE A 136 4.73 -5.11 -12.61
C ILE A 136 4.82 -3.65 -13.10
N PHE A 137 3.94 -3.26 -14.03
CA PHE A 137 3.85 -1.91 -14.59
C PHE A 137 3.01 -0.94 -13.74
N THR A 138 2.33 -1.43 -12.69
CA THR A 138 1.44 -0.59 -11.88
C THR A 138 2.24 0.20 -10.85
N SER A 139 2.06 1.53 -10.89
CA SER A 139 2.49 2.42 -9.81
C SER A 139 1.39 3.44 -9.56
N SER A 140 1.18 3.83 -8.31
CA SER A 140 0.17 4.86 -7.99
C SER A 140 0.45 6.18 -8.71
N SER A 141 1.72 6.51 -8.97
CA SER A 141 2.09 7.71 -9.74
C SER A 141 1.59 7.63 -11.18
N ILE A 142 1.86 6.52 -11.88
CA ILE A 142 1.42 6.30 -13.27
C ILE A 142 -0.11 6.26 -13.34
N ILE A 143 -0.77 5.57 -12.41
CA ILE A 143 -2.24 5.49 -12.36
C ILE A 143 -2.85 6.89 -12.19
N LYS A 144 -2.30 7.73 -11.31
CA LYS A 144 -2.75 9.11 -11.14
C LYS A 144 -2.55 9.94 -12.41
N GLU A 145 -1.45 9.75 -13.11
CA GLU A 145 -1.17 10.44 -14.37
C GLU A 145 -2.15 10.05 -15.47
N VAL A 146 -2.34 8.75 -15.69
CA VAL A 146 -3.33 8.21 -16.65
C VAL A 146 -4.73 8.76 -16.35
N ALA A 147 -5.15 8.70 -15.08
CA ALA A 147 -6.47 9.20 -14.67
C ALA A 147 -6.63 10.72 -14.87
N ARG A 148 -5.58 11.51 -14.62
CA ARG A 148 -5.60 12.97 -14.84
C ARG A 148 -5.88 13.33 -16.30
N TYR A 149 -5.37 12.54 -17.23
CA TYR A 149 -5.59 12.72 -18.67
C TYR A 149 -6.79 11.95 -19.21
N GLY A 150 -7.64 11.39 -18.33
CA GLY A 150 -8.88 10.71 -18.72
C GLY A 150 -8.70 9.30 -19.27
N GLY A 151 -7.53 8.70 -19.13
CA GLY A 151 -7.31 7.29 -19.45
C GLY A 151 -8.03 6.37 -18.47
N ASP A 152 -8.30 5.13 -18.92
CA ASP A 152 -8.95 4.12 -18.10
C ASP A 152 -7.96 3.49 -17.10
N ILE A 153 -8.40 3.33 -15.85
CA ILE A 153 -7.64 2.71 -14.76
C ILE A 153 -8.37 1.52 -14.12
N SER A 154 -9.55 1.15 -14.64
CA SER A 154 -10.45 0.14 -14.06
C SER A 154 -9.77 -1.21 -13.81
N ASP A 155 -8.87 -1.65 -14.70
CA ASP A 155 -8.14 -2.91 -14.56
C ASP A 155 -6.94 -2.86 -13.60
N MET A 156 -6.56 -1.66 -13.13
CA MET A 156 -5.35 -1.44 -12.31
C MET A 156 -5.64 -1.18 -10.84
N VAL A 157 -6.89 -0.84 -10.50
CA VAL A 157 -7.31 -0.50 -9.14
C VAL A 157 -8.66 -1.13 -8.79
N PRO A 158 -8.99 -1.25 -7.49
CA PRO A 158 -10.33 -1.65 -7.06
C PRO A 158 -11.38 -0.61 -7.45
N LYS A 159 -12.64 -1.03 -7.61
CA LYS A 159 -13.75 -0.15 -7.97
C LYS A 159 -13.92 1.07 -7.03
N PRO A 160 -13.80 0.92 -5.69
CA PRO A 160 -13.82 2.08 -4.79
C PRO A 160 -12.75 3.11 -5.12
N VAL A 161 -11.53 2.66 -5.42
CA VAL A 161 -10.42 3.56 -5.80
C VAL A 161 -10.72 4.26 -7.11
N GLU A 162 -11.16 3.52 -8.13
CA GLU A 162 -11.49 4.09 -9.44
C GLU A 162 -12.51 5.23 -9.30
N ARG A 163 -13.60 4.97 -8.58
CA ARG A 163 -14.67 5.94 -8.31
C ARG A 163 -14.11 7.19 -7.62
N ARG A 164 -13.35 7.01 -6.54
CA ARG A 164 -12.81 8.09 -5.70
C ARG A 164 -11.77 8.93 -6.44
N VAL A 165 -10.96 8.32 -7.31
CA VAL A 165 -10.01 9.04 -8.18
C VAL A 165 -10.76 9.90 -9.20
N LYS A 166 -11.78 9.36 -9.87
CA LYS A 166 -12.60 10.11 -10.83
C LYS A 166 -13.29 11.30 -10.17
N GLU A 167 -13.90 11.10 -9.01
CA GLU A 167 -14.54 12.16 -8.20
C GLU A 167 -13.54 13.27 -7.84
N LYS A 168 -12.37 12.90 -7.30
CA LYS A 168 -11.36 13.86 -6.84
C LYS A 168 -10.81 14.71 -8.00
N LEU A 169 -10.53 14.09 -9.13
CA LEU A 169 -9.99 14.78 -10.31
C LEU A 169 -11.01 15.69 -11.01
N ALA A 170 -12.31 15.36 -10.94
CA ALA A 170 -13.36 16.24 -11.43
C ALA A 170 -13.45 17.55 -10.62
N GLN A 171 -13.14 17.51 -9.31
CA GLN A 171 -13.16 18.68 -8.43
C GLN A 171 -11.93 19.59 -8.61
N THR A 172 -10.78 19.03 -8.98
CA THR A 172 -9.51 19.78 -9.10
C THR A 172 -9.26 20.40 -10.48
N GLY A 173 -10.18 20.20 -11.44
CA GLY A 173 -10.01 20.64 -12.84
C GLY A 173 -9.05 19.74 -13.63
N ARG A 174 -9.40 19.40 -14.87
CA ARG A 174 -8.50 18.70 -15.78
C ARG A 174 -7.50 19.71 -16.37
N PRO A 175 -6.18 19.45 -16.36
CA PRO A 175 -5.29 20.13 -17.28
C PRO A 175 -5.78 19.77 -18.68
N GLY A 176 -6.26 20.76 -19.43
CA GLY A 176 -6.67 20.55 -20.81
C GLY A 176 -5.48 20.02 -21.60
N VAL A 177 -5.66 18.88 -22.27
CA VAL A 177 -4.82 18.54 -23.41
C VAL A 177 -5.27 19.50 -24.50
N ASN A 178 -4.49 20.54 -24.76
CA ASN A 178 -4.63 21.28 -26.00
C ASN A 178 -4.32 20.28 -27.12
N ALA A 179 -5.36 19.78 -27.77
CA ALA A 179 -5.20 19.12 -29.05
C ALA A 179 -4.84 20.21 -30.06
N GLU A 180 -3.60 20.20 -30.55
CA GLU A 180 -3.25 20.84 -31.82
C GLU A 180 -3.87 20.07 -32.99
#